data_AF-A0A8I0JPA8-F1
#
_entry.id   AF-A0A8I0JPA8-F1
#
_cell.length_a   1.000
_cell.length_b   1.000
_cell.length_c   1.000
_cell.angle_alpha   90.00
_cell.angle_beta   90.00
_cell.angle_gamma   90.00
#
_symmetry.space_group_name_H-M   'P 1'
#
loop_
_entity.id
_entity.type
_entity.pdbx_description
1 polymer ?
#
loop_
_entity_poly.entity_id
_entity_poly.type
_entity_poly.pdbx_seq_one_letter_code
_entity_poly.pdbx_strand_id
1 'polypeptide(L)'
;MSQKFLLYDHPAQMEPLLPGEHKLGPLLELSHDLIRLGERLAGRYRPDTLPGLRRLLRAMNSYYSNRIEGQHTFPLDIERALHNDYAQDEDQARRQRLALAHMATEEQLEYRSTQWTNAQVWTPQMLADIHQDLFARLPQADLEAGALGDDAIEPGRWRTREVSVGRHAAPAAGQLPFFLDRWSSFYSGVRRGELQLVAMAAAHQRLAWIHPFRDGNGRVARLHSHLVLTHMGLSNGLWSPLRGFARSQERYYALLAAADEPRRGDLDGRGNLTELGLIDWIAYVLELCMDQVSFMEGLLSLDGMKERMAACLAYEERVVRQGVRSEALRALHYLFAAQAEMDRADFKAMLGLGDRLATAQVSALLKRGLLETDSPYGRVRLGVPLHALRFYFPRLWPEAEADSL
;
A
#
# COMPACT_ATOMS: atom_id res chain seq x y z
N MET A 1 25.84 18.31 -23.23
CA MET A 1 24.84 18.65 -24.26
C MET A 1 23.51 18.10 -23.79
N SER A 2 22.49 18.95 -23.63
CA SER A 2 21.14 18.49 -23.22
C SER A 2 20.55 17.62 -24.33
N GLN A 3 20.22 16.37 -24.04
CA GLN A 3 19.42 15.54 -24.95
C GLN A 3 18.09 16.26 -25.17
N LYS A 4 17.89 16.82 -26.37
CA LYS A 4 16.57 17.33 -26.79
C LYS A 4 15.69 16.12 -27.08
N PHE A 5 14.98 15.65 -26.06
CA PHE A 5 13.88 14.73 -26.28
C PHE A 5 12.74 15.45 -27.01
N LEU A 6 12.11 14.77 -27.97
CA LEU A 6 10.89 15.27 -28.60
C LEU A 6 9.77 15.16 -27.55
N LEU A 7 9.13 16.27 -27.21
CA LEU A 7 8.02 16.28 -26.25
C LEU A 7 6.76 15.70 -26.90
N TYR A 8 6.01 14.90 -26.16
CA TYR A 8 4.69 14.44 -26.57
C TYR A 8 3.67 15.56 -26.39
N ASP A 9 2.96 15.94 -27.45
CA ASP A 9 2.04 17.08 -27.50
C ASP A 9 0.59 16.70 -27.83
N HIS A 10 0.30 15.42 -28.07
CA HIS A 10 -1.03 14.94 -28.44
C HIS A 10 -1.43 13.66 -27.66
N PRO A 11 -2.61 13.58 -27.03
CA PRO A 11 -3.02 12.44 -26.19
C PRO A 11 -3.00 11.07 -26.89
N ALA A 12 -3.18 11.00 -28.21
CA ALA A 12 -3.05 9.74 -28.96
C ALA A 12 -1.68 9.07 -28.81
N GLN A 13 -0.65 9.80 -28.35
CA GLN A 13 0.69 9.28 -28.18
C GLN A 13 0.85 8.37 -26.96
N MET A 14 -0.11 8.34 -26.03
CA MET A 14 -0.11 7.38 -24.91
C MET A 14 -0.90 6.09 -25.20
N GLU A 15 -1.45 5.96 -26.41
CA GLU A 15 -2.16 4.76 -26.83
C GLU A 15 -1.18 3.60 -27.08
N PRO A 16 -1.60 2.35 -26.82
CA PRO A 16 -2.95 1.93 -26.44
C PRO A 16 -3.26 2.13 -24.95
N LEU A 17 -4.47 2.55 -24.57
CA LEU A 17 -4.86 2.62 -23.15
C LEU A 17 -5.26 1.28 -22.54
N LEU A 18 -5.65 0.31 -23.37
CA LEU A 18 -5.89 -1.10 -23.02
C LEU A 18 -5.45 -1.99 -24.19
N PRO A 19 -5.11 -3.26 -23.92
CA PRO A 19 -4.94 -4.25 -24.98
C PRO A 19 -6.22 -4.43 -25.80
N GLY A 20 -6.08 -4.72 -27.09
CA GLY A 20 -7.19 -5.03 -27.98
C GLY A 20 -7.95 -6.28 -27.52
N GLU A 21 -9.25 -6.33 -27.81
CA GLU A 21 -10.18 -7.33 -27.27
C GLU A 21 -9.71 -8.79 -27.46
N HIS A 22 -9.15 -9.10 -28.62
CA HIS A 22 -8.64 -10.44 -28.96
C HIS A 22 -7.43 -10.89 -28.12
N LYS A 23 -6.77 -9.99 -27.38
CA LYS A 23 -5.65 -10.31 -26.48
C LYS A 23 -6.03 -10.23 -24.99
N LEU A 24 -7.25 -9.82 -24.66
CA LEU A 24 -7.68 -9.65 -23.27
C LEU A 24 -7.93 -10.96 -22.52
N GLY A 25 -8.23 -12.07 -23.22
CA GLY A 25 -8.63 -13.34 -22.61
C GLY A 25 -7.79 -13.76 -21.40
N PRO A 26 -6.46 -13.95 -21.56
CA PRO A 26 -5.59 -14.36 -20.44
C PRO A 26 -5.56 -13.35 -19.27
N LEU A 27 -5.65 -12.05 -19.56
CA LEU A 27 -5.67 -11.02 -18.53
C LEU A 27 -6.99 -11.01 -17.75
N LEU A 28 -8.11 -11.31 -18.41
CA LEU A 28 -9.41 -11.44 -17.76
C LEU A 28 -9.48 -12.68 -16.86
N GLU A 29 -8.82 -13.77 -17.24
CA GLU A 29 -8.67 -14.96 -16.38
C GLU A 29 -7.89 -14.63 -15.10
N LEU A 30 -6.74 -13.95 -15.22
CA LEU A 30 -5.98 -13.48 -14.06
C LEU A 30 -6.80 -12.54 -13.16
N SER A 31 -7.53 -11.59 -13.77
CA SER A 31 -8.42 -10.69 -13.04
C SER A 31 -9.54 -11.44 -12.31
N HIS A 32 -10.13 -12.46 -12.94
CA HIS A 32 -11.15 -13.30 -12.33
C HIS A 32 -10.61 -14.02 -11.08
N ASP A 33 -9.43 -14.63 -11.20
CA ASP A 33 -8.78 -15.29 -10.06
C ASP A 33 -8.42 -14.32 -8.94
N LEU A 34 -7.92 -13.11 -9.29
CA LEU A 34 -7.65 -12.08 -8.31
C LEU A 34 -8.92 -11.63 -7.58
N ILE A 35 -10.05 -11.44 -8.28
CA ILE A 35 -11.34 -11.12 -7.65
C ILE A 35 -11.72 -12.21 -6.67
N ARG A 36 -11.67 -13.48 -7.09
CA ARG A 36 -12.03 -14.62 -6.25
C ARG A 36 -11.17 -14.71 -4.98
N LEU A 37 -9.86 -14.49 -5.10
CA LEU A 37 -8.95 -14.46 -3.95
C LEU A 37 -9.24 -13.27 -3.02
N GLY A 38 -9.41 -12.08 -3.60
CA GLY A 38 -9.68 -10.85 -2.86
C GLY A 38 -11.00 -10.92 -2.10
N GLU A 39 -12.09 -11.31 -2.76
CA GLU A 39 -13.41 -11.49 -2.14
C GLU A 39 -13.40 -12.55 -1.05
N ARG A 40 -12.64 -13.64 -1.21
CA ARG A 40 -12.50 -14.68 -0.17
C ARG A 40 -11.83 -14.12 1.09
N LEU A 41 -10.80 -13.30 0.93
CA LEU A 41 -10.12 -12.67 2.06
C LEU A 41 -10.99 -11.58 2.70
N ALA A 42 -11.56 -10.69 1.88
CA ALA A 42 -12.45 -9.62 2.28
C ALA A 42 -13.71 -10.13 2.99
N GLY A 43 -14.28 -11.25 2.54
CA GLY A 43 -15.45 -11.88 3.16
C GLY A 43 -15.17 -12.46 4.54
N ARG A 44 -13.91 -12.75 4.87
CA ARG A 44 -13.52 -13.21 6.20
C ARG A 44 -13.31 -12.07 7.19
N TYR A 45 -12.81 -10.91 6.74
CA TYR A 45 -12.39 -9.82 7.62
C TYR A 45 -13.09 -8.50 7.28
N ARG A 46 -13.81 -7.95 8.24
CA ARG A 46 -14.54 -6.69 8.05
C ARG A 46 -13.54 -5.50 7.99
N PRO A 47 -13.87 -4.39 7.31
CA PRO A 47 -13.00 -3.22 7.19
C PRO A 47 -12.53 -2.62 8.54
N ASP A 48 -13.33 -2.75 9.60
CA ASP A 48 -13.04 -2.13 10.90
C ASP A 48 -12.36 -3.09 11.90
N THR A 49 -11.94 -4.29 11.46
CA THR A 49 -11.34 -5.30 12.34
C THR A 49 -9.83 -5.35 12.20
N LEU A 50 -9.14 -5.86 13.24
CA LEU A 50 -7.67 -5.91 13.31
C LEU A 50 -6.98 -4.54 13.11
N PRO A 51 -7.39 -3.47 13.82
CA PRO A 51 -6.85 -2.13 13.62
C PRO A 51 -5.32 -2.06 13.79
N GLY A 52 -4.75 -2.82 14.72
CA GLY A 52 -3.29 -2.91 14.90
C GLY A 52 -2.57 -3.45 13.67
N LEU A 53 -3.12 -4.49 13.02
CA LEU A 53 -2.56 -5.03 11.77
C LEU A 53 -2.68 -4.02 10.63
N ARG A 54 -3.81 -3.33 10.51
CA ARG A 54 -4.02 -2.32 9.45
C ARG A 54 -3.05 -1.16 9.58
N ARG A 55 -2.85 -0.65 10.80
CA ARG A 55 -1.85 0.39 11.08
C ARG A 55 -0.45 -0.07 10.70
N LEU A 56 -0.09 -1.31 11.05
CA LEU A 56 1.19 -1.92 10.63
C LEU A 56 1.31 -2.02 9.11
N LEU A 57 0.29 -2.51 8.42
CA LEU A 57 0.30 -2.65 6.97
C LEU A 57 0.44 -1.30 6.26
N ARG A 58 -0.16 -0.22 6.79
CA ARG A 58 0.07 1.15 6.28
C ARG A 58 1.51 1.62 6.48
N ALA A 59 2.11 1.32 7.64
CA ALA A 59 3.53 1.61 7.88
C ALA A 59 4.43 0.86 6.89
N MET A 60 4.12 -0.41 6.63
CA MET A 60 4.80 -1.24 5.64
C MET A 60 4.60 -0.73 4.20
N ASN A 61 3.38 -0.32 3.84
CA ASN A 61 3.05 0.26 2.54
C ASN A 61 3.82 1.56 2.31
N SER A 62 3.83 2.45 3.30
CA SER A 62 4.63 3.67 3.30
C SER A 62 6.12 3.39 3.12
N TYR A 63 6.67 2.43 3.89
CA TYR A 63 8.06 1.98 3.76
C TYR A 63 8.40 1.53 2.34
N TYR A 64 7.64 0.59 1.77
CA TYR A 64 7.93 0.05 0.45
C TYR A 64 7.68 1.06 -0.68
N SER A 65 6.65 1.90 -0.55
CA SER A 65 6.38 2.97 -1.49
C SER A 65 7.53 3.99 -1.56
N ASN A 66 8.09 4.37 -0.40
CA ASN A 66 9.22 5.29 -0.33
C ASN A 66 10.53 4.63 -0.77
N ARG A 67 10.73 3.34 -0.46
CA ARG A 67 11.91 2.56 -0.89
C ARG A 67 12.02 2.44 -2.40
N ILE A 68 10.89 2.31 -3.11
CA ILE A 68 10.89 2.29 -4.58
C ILE A 68 11.49 3.59 -5.13
N GLU A 69 11.23 4.74 -4.49
CA GLU A 69 11.78 6.05 -4.85
C GLU A 69 13.21 6.29 -4.33
N GLY A 70 13.90 5.25 -3.83
CA GLY A 70 15.28 5.34 -3.33
C GLY A 70 15.40 5.92 -1.91
N GLN A 71 14.28 6.11 -1.19
CA GLN A 71 14.32 6.55 0.19
C GLN A 71 14.46 5.38 1.16
N HIS A 72 15.37 5.52 2.11
CA HIS A 72 15.60 4.52 3.15
C HIS A 72 15.21 5.10 4.51
N THR A 73 14.06 4.65 5.04
CA THR A 73 13.61 4.89 6.41
C THR A 73 13.50 3.54 7.08
N PHE A 74 14.20 3.29 8.18
CA PHE A 74 14.09 1.99 8.84
C PHE A 74 12.70 1.83 9.47
N PRO A 75 12.12 0.62 9.50
CA PRO A 75 10.83 0.39 10.15
C PRO A 75 10.78 0.88 11.61
N LEU A 76 11.88 0.74 12.36
CA LEU A 76 12.00 1.27 13.71
C LEU A 76 11.89 2.81 13.74
N ASP A 77 12.43 3.51 12.74
CA ASP A 77 12.32 4.97 12.65
C ASP A 77 10.87 5.41 12.41
N ILE A 78 10.08 4.63 11.66
CA ILE A 78 8.65 4.89 11.47
C ILE A 78 7.91 4.70 12.79
N GLU A 79 8.21 3.65 13.54
CA GLU A 79 7.61 3.39 14.86
C GLU A 79 7.92 4.51 15.86
N ARG A 80 9.17 4.97 15.91
CA ARG A 80 9.56 6.13 16.74
C ARG A 80 8.81 7.39 16.33
N ALA A 81 8.69 7.64 15.03
CA ALA A 81 7.95 8.80 14.52
C ALA A 81 6.46 8.74 14.90
N LEU A 82 5.82 7.55 14.91
CA LEU A 82 4.45 7.37 15.41
C LEU A 82 4.28 7.76 16.88
N HIS A 83 5.37 7.83 17.64
CA HIS A 83 5.39 8.27 19.05
C HIS A 83 5.93 9.70 19.21
N ASN A 84 6.01 10.46 18.12
CA ASN A 84 6.59 11.80 18.06
C ASN A 84 8.07 11.86 18.46
N ASP A 85 8.78 10.74 18.36
CA ASP A 85 10.24 10.64 18.56
C ASP A 85 10.94 10.72 17.19
N TYR A 86 11.21 11.95 16.76
CA TYR A 86 11.88 12.24 15.50
C TYR A 86 13.41 12.25 15.66
N ALA A 87 14.11 11.87 14.60
CA ALA A 87 15.56 11.97 14.52
C ALA A 87 16.05 13.42 14.65
N GLN A 88 17.25 13.59 15.20
CA GLN A 88 17.92 14.89 15.26
C GLN A 88 18.49 15.31 13.89
N ASP A 89 18.81 14.33 13.05
CA ASP A 89 19.21 14.55 11.66
C ASP A 89 17.99 15.00 10.83
N GLU A 90 18.09 16.18 10.20
CA GLU A 90 16.96 16.81 9.50
C GLU A 90 16.46 15.98 8.31
N ASP A 91 17.36 15.32 7.58
CA ASP A 91 17.02 14.48 6.43
C ASP A 91 16.29 13.19 6.87
N GLN A 92 16.75 12.55 7.94
CA GLN A 92 16.06 11.41 8.54
C GLN A 92 14.70 11.83 9.11
N ALA A 93 14.61 12.97 9.79
CA ALA A 93 13.36 13.50 10.31
C ALA A 93 12.36 13.83 9.19
N ARG A 94 12.82 14.39 8.06
CA ARG A 94 11.99 14.61 6.86
C ARG A 94 11.44 13.30 6.31
N ARG A 95 12.29 12.27 6.19
CA ARG A 95 11.87 10.93 5.75
C ARG A 95 10.85 10.29 6.70
N GLN A 96 10.98 10.49 8.01
CA GLN A 96 10.00 10.07 9.00
C GLN A 96 8.65 10.80 8.81
N ARG A 97 8.67 12.13 8.65
CA ARG A 97 7.46 12.93 8.40
C ARG A 97 6.76 12.52 7.11
N LEU A 98 7.51 12.27 6.04
CA LEU A 98 6.96 11.74 4.78
C LEU A 98 6.37 10.35 4.94
N ALA A 99 7.00 9.47 5.73
CA ALA A 99 6.44 8.15 6.01
C ALA A 99 5.09 8.24 6.74
N LEU A 100 5.00 9.10 7.76
CA LEU A 100 3.74 9.35 8.49
C LEU A 100 2.68 10.03 7.62
N ALA A 101 3.08 10.97 6.77
CA ALA A 101 2.19 11.64 5.83
C ALA A 101 1.56 10.61 4.87
N HIS A 102 2.36 9.70 4.30
CA HIS A 102 1.84 8.61 3.46
C HIS A 102 0.87 7.71 4.21
N MET A 103 1.17 7.31 5.45
CA MET A 103 0.27 6.48 6.26
C MET A 103 -1.08 7.18 6.51
N ALA A 104 -1.04 8.46 6.86
CA ALA A 104 -2.23 9.24 7.14
C ALA A 104 -3.05 9.49 5.87
N THR A 105 -2.40 9.72 4.73
CA THR A 105 -3.06 9.82 3.43
C THR A 105 -3.74 8.53 3.03
N GLU A 106 -3.05 7.39 3.16
CA GLU A 106 -3.63 6.08 2.89
C GLU A 106 -4.87 5.84 3.76
N GLU A 107 -4.77 6.06 5.08
CA GLU A 107 -5.89 5.88 6.00
C GLU A 107 -7.09 6.79 5.68
N GLN A 108 -6.84 8.09 5.46
CA GLN A 108 -7.91 9.05 5.19
C GLN A 108 -8.61 8.74 3.85
N LEU A 109 -7.86 8.37 2.82
CA LEU A 109 -8.42 8.07 1.51
C LEU A 109 -9.13 6.71 1.48
N GLU A 110 -8.64 5.70 2.20
CA GLU A 110 -9.36 4.44 2.42
C GLU A 110 -10.73 4.71 3.06
N TYR A 111 -10.79 5.54 4.11
CA TYR A 111 -12.05 5.90 4.75
C TYR A 111 -13.02 6.61 3.79
N ARG A 112 -12.52 7.62 3.04
CA ARG A 112 -13.32 8.37 2.06
C ARG A 112 -13.77 7.53 0.87
N SER A 113 -13.02 6.47 0.53
CA SER A 113 -13.31 5.62 -0.64
C SER A 113 -14.67 4.94 -0.61
N THR A 114 -15.24 4.78 0.59
CA THR A 114 -16.59 4.23 0.81
C THR A 114 -17.71 5.11 0.25
N GLN A 115 -17.43 6.40 0.03
CA GLN A 115 -18.40 7.38 -0.45
C GLN A 115 -18.20 7.73 -1.93
N TRP A 116 -17.16 7.22 -2.56
CA TRP A 116 -16.88 7.50 -3.96
C TRP A 116 -17.80 6.72 -4.88
N THR A 117 -18.13 7.34 -5.99
CA THR A 117 -18.65 6.65 -7.18
C THR A 117 -17.47 6.07 -7.97
N ASN A 118 -17.74 5.04 -8.77
CA ASN A 118 -16.71 4.46 -9.63
C ASN A 118 -16.05 5.52 -10.53
N ALA A 119 -16.83 6.41 -11.13
CA ALA A 119 -16.31 7.49 -11.98
C ALA A 119 -15.36 8.44 -11.24
N GLN A 120 -15.64 8.76 -9.97
CA GLN A 120 -14.80 9.67 -9.18
C GLN A 120 -13.37 9.15 -8.98
N VAL A 121 -13.20 7.83 -8.85
CA VAL A 121 -11.88 7.18 -8.68
C VAL A 121 -10.96 7.44 -9.87
N TRP A 122 -11.52 7.65 -11.06
CA TRP A 122 -10.78 7.84 -12.31
C TRP A 122 -10.65 9.30 -12.73
N THR A 123 -11.03 10.25 -11.87
CA THR A 123 -10.93 11.68 -12.21
C THR A 123 -9.49 12.20 -12.06
N PRO A 124 -9.08 13.23 -12.83
CA PRO A 124 -7.82 13.93 -12.56
C PRO A 124 -7.81 14.55 -11.17
N GLN A 125 -8.98 14.98 -10.66
CA GLN A 125 -9.12 15.51 -9.31
C GLN A 125 -8.74 14.47 -8.24
N MET A 126 -9.05 13.18 -8.43
CA MET A 126 -8.60 12.12 -7.51
C MET A 126 -7.08 12.09 -7.37
N LEU A 127 -6.36 12.21 -8.49
CA LEU A 127 -4.89 12.25 -8.49
C LEU A 127 -4.37 13.49 -7.77
N ALA A 128 -4.97 14.66 -8.05
CA ALA A 128 -4.64 15.91 -7.37
C ALA A 128 -4.92 15.81 -5.86
N ASP A 129 -6.02 15.19 -5.44
CA ASP A 129 -6.40 15.01 -4.04
C ASP A 129 -5.42 14.09 -3.31
N ILE A 130 -4.97 12.99 -3.94
CA ILE A 130 -3.94 12.11 -3.38
C ILE A 130 -2.64 12.90 -3.15
N HIS A 131 -2.19 13.65 -4.17
CA HIS A 131 -0.97 14.44 -4.06
C HIS A 131 -1.13 15.60 -3.05
N GLN A 132 -2.28 16.26 -3.05
CA GLN A 132 -2.60 17.33 -2.11
C GLN A 132 -2.50 16.81 -0.68
N ASP A 133 -3.21 15.72 -0.38
CA ASP A 133 -3.27 15.18 0.97
C ASP A 133 -1.91 14.68 1.47
N LEU A 134 -1.12 14.04 0.60
CA LEU A 134 0.22 13.57 0.95
C LEU A 134 1.16 14.72 1.31
N PHE A 135 1.27 15.72 0.44
CA PHE A 135 2.28 16.77 0.59
C PHE A 135 1.82 17.93 1.48
N ALA A 136 0.52 18.20 1.60
CA ALA A 136 0.02 19.25 2.50
C ALA A 136 0.22 18.92 3.99
N ARG A 137 0.58 17.67 4.33
CA ARG A 137 0.95 17.25 5.69
C ARG A 137 2.38 17.59 6.06
N LEU A 138 3.21 17.95 5.08
CA LEU A 138 4.63 18.22 5.32
C LEU A 138 4.86 19.69 5.68
N PRO A 139 5.84 19.97 6.55
CA PRO A 139 6.32 21.32 6.76
C PRO A 139 6.82 21.97 5.47
N GLN A 140 6.72 23.29 5.37
CA GLN A 140 7.18 24.06 4.20
C GLN A 140 8.65 23.75 3.84
N ALA A 141 9.52 23.63 4.84
CA ALA A 141 10.93 23.28 4.64
C ALA A 141 11.12 21.92 3.93
N ASP A 142 10.26 20.94 4.20
CA ASP A 142 10.32 19.62 3.56
C ASP A 142 9.84 19.67 2.10
N LEU A 143 8.89 20.56 1.79
CA LEU A 143 8.40 20.79 0.43
C LEU A 143 9.45 21.51 -0.43
N GLU A 144 10.21 22.42 0.17
CA GLU A 144 11.28 23.17 -0.49
C GLU A 144 12.54 22.32 -0.72
N ALA A 145 12.80 21.34 0.17
CA ALA A 145 13.95 20.46 0.10
C ALA A 145 13.80 19.28 -0.89
N GLY A 146 13.00 19.44 -1.96
CA GLY A 146 12.68 18.40 -2.93
C GLY A 146 13.92 17.74 -3.58
N ALA A 147 13.77 16.48 -4.01
CA ALA A 147 14.86 15.63 -4.52
C ALA A 147 15.57 16.16 -5.79
N LEU A 148 15.03 17.18 -6.44
CA LEU A 148 15.50 17.71 -7.73
C LEU A 148 16.19 19.07 -7.66
N GLY A 149 16.32 19.69 -6.47
CA GLY A 149 16.96 21.00 -6.32
C GLY A 149 16.11 22.16 -6.88
N ASP A 150 16.07 23.26 -6.13
CA ASP A 150 15.44 24.57 -6.40
C ASP A 150 13.93 24.66 -6.73
N ASP A 151 13.21 23.58 -7.03
CA ASP A 151 11.77 23.64 -7.29
C ASP A 151 10.96 22.97 -6.17
N ALA A 152 10.34 23.79 -5.32
CA ALA A 152 9.47 23.33 -4.23
C ALA A 152 8.27 22.51 -4.73
N ILE A 153 7.89 21.49 -3.95
CA ILE A 153 6.69 20.69 -4.23
C ILE A 153 5.45 21.52 -3.87
N GLU A 154 4.59 21.76 -4.86
CA GLU A 154 3.28 22.37 -4.65
C GLU A 154 2.20 21.27 -4.54
N PRO A 155 1.59 21.07 -3.36
CA PRO A 155 0.56 20.06 -3.18
C PRO A 155 -0.61 20.23 -4.18
N GLY A 156 -1.05 19.13 -4.78
CA GLY A 156 -2.19 19.06 -5.70
C GLY A 156 -2.00 19.76 -7.05
N ARG A 157 -0.83 20.37 -7.32
CA ARG A 157 -0.61 21.16 -8.53
C ARG A 157 0.07 20.35 -9.63
N TRP A 158 -0.51 20.41 -10.83
CA TRP A 158 0.13 19.91 -12.04
C TRP A 158 1.42 20.67 -12.32
N ARG A 159 2.43 19.97 -12.86
CA ARG A 159 3.67 20.64 -13.27
C ARG A 159 3.41 21.62 -14.41
N THR A 160 4.13 22.74 -14.35
CA THR A 160 4.15 23.78 -15.40
C THR A 160 5.44 23.77 -16.21
N ARG A 161 6.43 22.95 -15.81
CA ARG A 161 7.70 22.76 -16.53
C ARG A 161 7.83 21.33 -17.01
N GLU A 162 8.75 21.14 -17.94
CA GLU A 162 9.07 19.83 -18.50
C GLU A 162 9.88 18.98 -17.53
N VAL A 163 9.61 17.67 -17.57
CA VAL A 163 10.28 16.65 -16.77
C VAL A 163 10.63 15.48 -17.67
N SER A 164 11.73 14.80 -17.35
CA SER A 164 12.13 13.55 -18.00
C SER A 164 11.89 12.39 -17.06
N VAL A 165 11.46 11.26 -17.61
CA VAL A 165 11.10 10.05 -16.88
C VAL A 165 11.93 8.90 -17.43
N GLY A 166 12.87 8.40 -16.62
CA GLY A 166 13.79 7.34 -17.04
C GLY A 166 14.54 7.72 -18.33
N ARG A 167 14.12 7.13 -19.46
CA ARG A 167 14.74 7.31 -20.78
C ARG A 167 13.90 8.11 -21.79
N HIS A 168 12.75 8.66 -21.39
CA HIS A 168 11.89 9.46 -22.26
C HIS A 168 11.56 10.82 -21.63
N ALA A 169 11.09 11.78 -22.44
CA ALA A 169 10.49 13.00 -21.92
C ALA A 169 9.00 12.78 -21.69
N ALA A 170 8.50 13.23 -20.54
CA ALA A 170 7.07 13.23 -20.28
C ALA A 170 6.34 14.15 -21.30
N PRO A 171 5.01 14.05 -21.42
CA PRO A 171 4.22 14.99 -22.23
C PRO A 171 4.53 16.46 -21.96
N ALA A 172 4.37 17.33 -22.94
CA ALA A 172 4.54 18.76 -22.75
C ALA A 172 3.64 19.26 -21.61
N ALA A 173 4.18 20.08 -20.70
CA ALA A 173 3.45 20.55 -19.52
C ALA A 173 2.14 21.28 -19.90
N GLY A 174 2.19 22.07 -20.98
CA GLY A 174 1.02 22.77 -21.51
C GLY A 174 -0.07 21.86 -22.08
N GLN A 175 0.23 20.58 -22.36
CA GLN A 175 -0.70 19.61 -22.90
C GLN A 175 -1.24 18.64 -21.84
N LEU A 176 -0.71 18.67 -20.60
CA LEU A 176 -1.12 17.78 -19.51
C LEU A 176 -2.63 17.70 -19.28
N PRO A 177 -3.42 18.80 -19.31
CA PRO A 177 -4.86 18.72 -19.15
C PRO A 177 -5.52 17.79 -20.17
N PHE A 178 -5.06 17.77 -21.42
CA PHE A 178 -5.61 16.91 -22.47
C PHE A 178 -5.23 15.44 -22.28
N PHE A 179 -4.01 15.16 -21.82
CA PHE A 179 -3.59 13.79 -21.50
C PHE A 179 -4.38 13.23 -20.31
N LEU A 180 -4.54 14.03 -19.24
CA LEU A 180 -5.30 13.62 -18.06
C LEU A 180 -6.80 13.48 -18.35
N ASP A 181 -7.37 14.35 -19.18
CA ASP A 181 -8.77 14.22 -19.62
C ASP A 181 -8.99 12.95 -20.44
N ARG A 182 -8.09 12.64 -21.39
CA ARG A 182 -8.15 11.39 -22.16
C ARG A 182 -7.99 10.16 -21.26
N TRP A 183 -7.07 10.19 -20.30
CA TRP A 183 -6.86 9.12 -19.31
C TRP A 183 -8.14 8.89 -18.49
N SER A 184 -8.69 9.96 -17.91
CA SER A 184 -9.90 9.92 -17.07
C SER A 184 -11.12 9.44 -17.84
N SER A 185 -11.39 10.06 -19.00
CA SER A 185 -12.55 9.75 -19.84
C SER A 185 -12.53 8.30 -20.32
N PHE A 186 -11.35 7.75 -20.60
CA PHE A 186 -11.22 6.36 -20.99
C PHE A 186 -11.47 5.41 -19.80
N TYR A 187 -10.69 5.53 -18.72
CA TYR A 187 -10.75 4.56 -17.62
C TYR A 187 -12.04 4.64 -16.80
N SER A 188 -12.66 5.82 -16.68
CA SER A 188 -13.98 5.96 -16.05
C SER A 188 -15.11 5.25 -16.81
N GLY A 189 -14.95 5.05 -18.12
CA GLY A 189 -15.89 4.36 -18.98
C GLY A 189 -15.67 2.84 -19.07
N VAL A 190 -14.61 2.30 -18.45
CA VAL A 190 -14.32 0.88 -18.52
C VAL A 190 -15.37 0.07 -17.75
N ARG A 191 -15.79 -1.05 -18.36
CA ARG A 191 -16.74 -1.99 -17.75
C ARG A 191 -16.22 -2.49 -16.40
N ARG A 192 -17.10 -2.48 -15.40
CA ARG A 192 -16.84 -3.04 -14.05
C ARG A 192 -16.59 -4.55 -14.09
N GLY A 193 -15.90 -5.07 -13.09
CA GLY A 193 -15.53 -6.48 -12.97
C GLY A 193 -14.08 -6.73 -13.38
N GLU A 194 -13.82 -7.82 -14.09
CA GLU A 194 -12.47 -8.27 -14.46
C GLU A 194 -11.70 -7.21 -15.26
N LEU A 195 -12.39 -6.53 -16.19
CA LEU A 195 -11.78 -5.50 -17.04
C LEU A 195 -11.33 -4.27 -16.24
N GLN A 196 -11.95 -4.00 -15.08
CA GLN A 196 -11.58 -2.88 -14.23
C GLN A 196 -10.21 -3.09 -13.56
N LEU A 197 -9.82 -4.34 -13.27
CA LEU A 197 -8.48 -4.67 -12.76
C LEU A 197 -7.40 -4.53 -13.83
N VAL A 198 -7.72 -4.94 -15.07
CA VAL A 198 -6.87 -4.71 -16.24
C VAL A 198 -6.67 -3.20 -16.44
N ALA A 199 -7.76 -2.42 -16.36
CA ALA A 199 -7.71 -0.97 -16.45
C ALA A 199 -6.89 -0.34 -15.31
N MET A 200 -7.00 -0.82 -14.07
CA MET A 200 -6.20 -0.34 -12.95
C MET A 200 -4.70 -0.51 -13.20
N ALA A 201 -4.28 -1.69 -13.67
CA ALA A 201 -2.89 -1.94 -14.01
C ALA A 201 -2.43 -1.06 -15.20
N ALA A 202 -3.21 -0.98 -16.28
CA ALA A 202 -2.89 -0.15 -17.43
C ALA A 202 -2.81 1.34 -17.07
N ALA A 203 -3.77 1.83 -16.27
CA ALA A 203 -3.83 3.21 -15.82
C ALA A 203 -2.61 3.59 -14.97
N HIS A 204 -2.14 2.69 -14.10
CA HIS A 204 -0.89 2.89 -13.35
C HIS A 204 0.29 3.15 -14.27
N GLN A 205 0.45 2.33 -15.31
CA GLN A 205 1.51 2.48 -16.30
C GLN A 205 1.40 3.83 -17.00
N ARG A 206 0.20 4.17 -17.50
CA ARG A 206 -0.01 5.42 -18.23
C ARG A 206 0.17 6.65 -17.35
N LEU A 207 -0.15 6.59 -16.05
CA LEU A 207 0.17 7.66 -15.11
C LEU A 207 1.67 7.84 -14.90
N ALA A 208 2.43 6.74 -14.80
CA ALA A 208 3.88 6.79 -14.69
C ALA A 208 4.53 7.47 -15.91
N TRP A 209 3.99 7.20 -17.10
CA TRP A 209 4.39 7.81 -18.37
C TRP A 209 3.96 9.29 -18.51
N ILE A 210 2.72 9.65 -18.13
CA ILE A 210 2.22 11.04 -18.17
C ILE A 210 3.01 11.94 -17.20
N HIS A 211 3.32 11.42 -16.01
CA HIS A 211 4.11 12.10 -14.98
C HIS A 211 3.58 13.52 -14.65
N PRO A 212 2.34 13.64 -14.15
CA PRO A 212 1.63 14.93 -14.08
C PRO A 212 2.13 15.91 -13.01
N PHE A 213 2.89 15.44 -12.02
CA PHE A 213 3.42 16.25 -10.92
C PHE A 213 4.92 16.49 -11.06
N ARG A 214 5.46 17.44 -10.28
CA ARG A 214 6.89 17.69 -10.20
C ARG A 214 7.66 16.59 -9.47
N ASP A 215 7.07 16.07 -8.40
CA ASP A 215 7.57 14.93 -7.63
C ASP A 215 6.36 14.14 -7.10
N GLY A 216 6.58 12.93 -6.61
CA GLY A 216 5.54 12.10 -6.00
C GLY A 216 4.72 11.29 -6.99
N ASN A 217 5.00 11.34 -8.28
CA ASN A 217 4.25 10.61 -9.32
C ASN A 217 4.13 9.11 -9.02
N GLY A 218 5.24 8.45 -8.67
CA GLY A 218 5.22 7.02 -8.31
C GLY A 218 4.38 6.73 -7.05
N ARG A 219 4.50 7.58 -6.03
CA ARG A 219 3.71 7.48 -4.78
C ARG A 219 2.21 7.65 -5.07
N VAL A 220 1.84 8.63 -5.88
CA VAL A 220 0.45 8.86 -6.29
C VAL A 220 -0.09 7.70 -7.12
N ALA A 221 0.67 7.18 -8.09
CA ALA A 221 0.23 6.04 -8.91
C ALA A 221 0.00 4.78 -8.08
N ARG A 222 0.89 4.49 -7.11
CA ARG A 222 0.73 3.35 -6.19
C ARG A 222 -0.45 3.51 -5.24
N LEU A 223 -0.64 4.71 -4.67
CA LEU A 223 -1.81 5.01 -3.83
C LEU A 223 -3.10 4.93 -4.65
N HIS A 224 -3.13 5.43 -5.88
CA HIS A 224 -4.29 5.32 -6.77
C HIS A 224 -4.65 3.86 -7.05
N SER A 225 -3.68 3.02 -7.41
CA SER A 225 -3.91 1.58 -7.61
C SER A 225 -4.44 0.89 -6.35
N HIS A 226 -3.88 1.21 -5.18
CA HIS A 226 -4.37 0.69 -3.89
C HIS A 226 -5.81 1.13 -3.62
N LEU A 227 -6.13 2.39 -3.89
CA LEU A 227 -7.48 2.93 -3.69
C LEU A 227 -8.51 2.34 -4.67
N VAL A 228 -8.13 2.03 -5.91
CA VAL A 228 -9.00 1.29 -6.84
C VAL A 228 -9.30 -0.09 -6.27
N LEU A 229 -8.29 -0.83 -5.79
CA LEU A 229 -8.48 -2.14 -5.16
C LEU A 229 -9.35 -2.08 -3.89
N THR A 230 -9.20 -1.04 -3.08
CA THR A 230 -10.03 -0.79 -1.89
C THR A 230 -11.46 -0.44 -2.28
N HIS A 231 -11.67 0.42 -3.28
CA HIS A 231 -12.99 0.79 -3.77
C HIS A 231 -13.74 -0.39 -4.40
N MET A 232 -13.00 -1.34 -5.01
CA MET A 232 -13.54 -2.61 -5.49
C MET A 232 -13.83 -3.62 -4.36
N GLY A 233 -13.52 -3.30 -3.11
CA GLY A 233 -13.73 -4.18 -1.95
C GLY A 233 -12.75 -5.36 -1.86
N LEU A 234 -11.65 -5.33 -2.63
CA LEU A 234 -10.71 -6.44 -2.74
C LEU A 234 -9.58 -6.35 -1.71
N SER A 235 -9.04 -5.14 -1.48
CA SER A 235 -7.98 -4.93 -0.50
C SER A 235 -8.52 -4.96 0.92
N ASN A 236 -9.56 -4.15 1.18
CA ASN A 236 -10.05 -3.82 2.51
C ASN A 236 -8.89 -3.62 3.50
N GLY A 237 -7.81 -2.91 3.13
CA GLY A 237 -6.65 -2.59 3.97
C GLY A 237 -5.86 -3.79 4.54
N LEU A 238 -6.05 -5.00 4.02
CA LEU A 238 -5.35 -6.21 4.50
C LEU A 238 -4.23 -6.67 3.57
N TRP A 239 -4.16 -6.11 2.36
CA TRP A 239 -3.05 -6.35 1.44
C TRP A 239 -2.95 -5.18 0.44
N SER A 240 -1.79 -5.03 -0.17
CA SER A 240 -1.55 -4.06 -1.26
C SER A 240 -0.48 -4.62 -2.21
N PRO A 241 -0.34 -4.10 -3.44
CA PRO A 241 0.74 -4.50 -4.33
C PRO A 241 2.10 -3.86 -3.96
N LEU A 242 2.16 -2.88 -3.05
CA LEU A 242 3.34 -2.05 -2.81
C LEU A 242 4.56 -2.87 -2.34
N ARG A 243 4.33 -3.83 -1.44
CA ARG A 243 5.36 -4.76 -0.98
C ARG A 243 5.91 -5.61 -2.14
N GLY A 244 5.03 -6.15 -2.97
CA GLY A 244 5.43 -6.92 -4.14
C GLY A 244 6.29 -6.07 -5.07
N PHE A 245 5.82 -4.86 -5.42
CA PHE A 245 6.54 -3.95 -6.30
C PHE A 245 7.95 -3.63 -5.79
N ALA A 246 8.10 -3.39 -4.49
CA ALA A 246 9.41 -3.10 -3.91
C ALA A 246 10.33 -4.33 -3.87
N ARG A 247 9.79 -5.54 -3.64
CA ARG A 247 10.57 -6.78 -3.66
C ARG A 247 11.03 -7.18 -5.06
N SER A 248 10.31 -6.76 -6.09
CA SER A 248 10.68 -6.94 -7.50
C SER A 248 10.94 -5.61 -8.21
N GLN A 249 11.58 -4.64 -7.52
CA GLN A 249 11.79 -3.27 -7.99
C GLN A 249 12.46 -3.20 -9.38
N GLU A 250 13.48 -4.03 -9.63
CA GLU A 250 14.13 -4.09 -10.94
C GLU A 250 13.16 -4.52 -12.04
N ARG A 251 12.36 -5.56 -11.80
CA ARG A 251 11.34 -6.04 -12.74
C ARG A 251 10.22 -5.02 -12.92
N TYR A 252 9.80 -4.34 -11.84
CA TYR A 252 8.81 -3.27 -11.87
C TYR A 252 9.23 -2.15 -12.84
N TYR A 253 10.44 -1.61 -12.68
CA TYR A 253 10.94 -0.56 -13.57
C TYR A 253 11.24 -1.06 -14.98
N ALA A 254 11.75 -2.29 -15.13
CA ALA A 254 11.98 -2.88 -16.45
C ALA A 254 10.69 -3.02 -17.26
N LEU A 255 9.59 -3.44 -16.63
CA LEU A 255 8.30 -3.59 -17.29
C LEU A 255 7.61 -2.25 -17.57
N LEU A 256 7.73 -1.26 -16.67
CA LEU A 256 7.30 0.11 -16.97
C LEU A 256 8.01 0.64 -18.22
N ALA A 257 9.34 0.55 -18.25
CA ALA A 257 10.15 1.01 -19.37
C ALA A 257 9.87 0.23 -20.66
N ALA A 258 9.64 -1.09 -20.57
CA ALA A 258 9.25 -1.90 -21.72
C ALA A 258 7.89 -1.48 -22.29
N ALA A 259 6.92 -1.13 -21.44
CA ALA A 259 5.60 -0.65 -21.86
C ALA A 259 5.61 0.79 -22.42
N ASP A 260 6.70 1.54 -22.21
CA ASP A 260 6.96 2.86 -22.80
C ASP A 260 7.59 2.78 -24.19
N GLU A 261 8.04 1.59 -24.62
CA GLU A 261 8.70 1.44 -25.91
C GLU A 261 7.73 1.71 -27.08
N PRO A 262 8.24 2.20 -28.22
CA PRO A 262 7.43 2.35 -29.42
C PRO A 262 6.83 1.03 -29.89
N ARG A 263 5.66 1.12 -30.53
CA ARG A 263 5.00 0.00 -31.20
C ARG A 263 5.95 -0.76 -32.13
N ARG A 264 6.07 -2.08 -31.92
CA ARG A 264 6.98 -2.99 -32.61
C ARG A 264 6.39 -3.58 -33.90
N GLY A 265 5.77 -2.74 -34.73
CA GLY A 265 5.16 -3.12 -36.01
C GLY A 265 3.69 -3.53 -35.92
N ASP A 266 3.17 -4.17 -36.98
CA ASP A 266 1.72 -4.30 -37.17
C ASP A 266 1.00 -5.27 -36.24
N LEU A 267 1.71 -6.26 -35.71
CA LEU A 267 1.15 -7.25 -34.76
C LEU A 267 1.10 -6.73 -33.31
N ASP A 268 1.72 -5.57 -33.04
CA ASP A 268 1.83 -4.97 -31.72
C ASP A 268 0.75 -3.91 -31.47
N GLY A 269 -0.49 -4.25 -31.83
CA GLY A 269 -1.67 -3.44 -31.56
C GLY A 269 -1.76 -2.16 -32.41
N ARG A 270 -2.42 -1.14 -31.85
CA ARG A 270 -2.57 0.20 -32.43
C ARG A 270 -2.12 1.24 -31.40
N GLY A 271 -1.76 2.43 -31.89
CA GLY A 271 -1.22 3.50 -31.05
C GLY A 271 0.29 3.63 -31.21
N ASN A 272 0.89 4.43 -30.33
CA ASN A 272 2.30 4.78 -30.40
C ASN A 272 3.18 3.89 -29.52
N LEU A 273 2.65 3.45 -28.39
CA LEU A 273 3.35 2.59 -27.43
C LEU A 273 3.06 1.11 -27.73
N THR A 274 3.96 0.24 -27.29
CA THR A 274 3.81 -1.21 -27.46
C THR A 274 2.60 -1.75 -26.70
N GLU A 275 1.77 -2.54 -27.39
CA GLU A 275 0.65 -3.26 -26.77
C GLU A 275 1.15 -4.49 -25.99
N LEU A 276 2.13 -5.21 -26.54
CA LEU A 276 2.74 -6.36 -25.90
C LEU A 276 3.44 -5.98 -24.58
N GLY A 277 4.20 -4.88 -24.57
CA GLY A 277 4.80 -4.38 -23.32
C GLY A 277 3.74 -4.00 -22.28
N LEU A 278 2.61 -3.42 -22.71
CA LEU A 278 1.48 -3.15 -21.81
C LEU A 278 0.85 -4.45 -21.26
N ILE A 279 0.68 -5.48 -22.09
CA ILE A 279 0.17 -6.79 -21.66
C ILE A 279 1.09 -7.41 -20.61
N ASP A 280 2.40 -7.42 -20.85
CA ASP A 280 3.40 -7.96 -19.91
C ASP A 280 3.37 -7.22 -18.56
N TRP A 281 3.22 -5.90 -18.61
CA TRP A 281 3.03 -5.07 -17.42
C TRP A 281 1.74 -5.45 -16.66
N ILE A 282 0.61 -5.54 -17.35
CA ILE A 282 -0.68 -5.87 -16.71
C ILE A 282 -0.62 -7.27 -16.09
N ALA A 283 -0.11 -8.26 -16.81
CA ALA A 283 0.03 -9.63 -16.31
C ALA A 283 0.88 -9.66 -15.02
N TYR A 284 2.03 -8.98 -15.03
CA TYR A 284 2.88 -8.84 -13.84
C TYR A 284 2.13 -8.24 -12.65
N VAL A 285 1.36 -7.16 -12.84
CA VAL A 285 0.60 -6.53 -11.75
C VAL A 285 -0.46 -7.47 -11.20
N LEU A 286 -1.21 -8.16 -12.06
CA LEU A 286 -2.28 -9.07 -11.64
C LEU A 286 -1.71 -10.30 -10.90
N GLU A 287 -0.67 -10.93 -11.43
CA GLU A 287 0.02 -12.06 -10.80
C GLU A 287 0.61 -11.67 -9.45
N LEU A 288 1.24 -10.49 -9.35
CA LEU A 288 1.80 -9.98 -8.11
C LEU A 288 0.72 -9.69 -7.07
N CYS A 289 -0.41 -9.11 -7.48
CA CYS A 289 -1.55 -8.93 -6.60
C CYS A 289 -2.05 -10.28 -6.07
N MET A 290 -2.20 -11.30 -6.93
CA MET A 290 -2.61 -12.64 -6.52
C MET A 290 -1.63 -13.26 -5.51
N ASP A 291 -0.32 -13.10 -5.73
CA ASP A 291 0.71 -13.53 -4.76
C ASP A 291 0.55 -12.83 -3.41
N GLN A 292 0.36 -11.49 -3.40
CA GLN A 292 0.19 -10.75 -2.15
C GLN A 292 -1.10 -11.14 -1.40
N VAL A 293 -2.21 -11.36 -2.12
CA VAL A 293 -3.48 -11.81 -1.49
C VAL A 293 -3.30 -13.21 -0.90
N SER A 294 -2.72 -14.13 -1.66
CA SER A 294 -2.50 -15.52 -1.22
C SER A 294 -1.56 -15.60 -0.03
N PHE A 295 -0.51 -14.77 -0.01
CA PHE A 295 0.39 -14.64 1.12
C PHE A 295 -0.34 -14.17 2.38
N MET A 296 -1.15 -13.11 2.27
CA MET A 296 -1.93 -12.60 3.40
C MET A 296 -3.00 -13.58 3.88
N GLU A 297 -3.64 -14.31 2.97
CA GLU A 297 -4.59 -15.36 3.35
C GLU A 297 -3.92 -16.47 4.18
N GLY A 298 -2.73 -16.92 3.77
CA GLY A 298 -1.97 -17.92 4.52
C GLY A 298 -1.60 -17.40 5.92
N LEU A 299 -1.15 -16.16 6.01
CA LEU A 299 -0.85 -15.51 7.29
C LEU A 299 -2.10 -15.33 8.16
N LEU A 300 -3.27 -15.09 7.59
CA LEU A 300 -4.50 -14.88 8.34
C LEU A 300 -5.28 -16.18 8.64
N SER A 301 -4.76 -17.35 8.25
CA SER A 301 -5.37 -18.63 8.61
C SER A 301 -5.53 -18.80 10.14
N LEU A 302 -6.70 -19.27 10.58
CA LEU A 302 -7.01 -19.42 12.01
C LEU A 302 -6.07 -20.40 12.72
N ASP A 303 -5.82 -21.56 12.11
CA ASP A 303 -4.97 -22.60 12.70
C ASP A 303 -3.50 -22.15 12.72
N GLY A 304 -3.01 -21.62 11.60
CA GLY A 304 -1.65 -21.11 11.52
C GLY A 304 -1.40 -19.95 12.48
N MET A 305 -2.38 -19.05 12.66
CA MET A 305 -2.26 -17.96 13.64
C MET A 305 -2.18 -18.49 15.07
N LYS A 306 -2.96 -19.52 15.43
CA LYS A 306 -2.92 -20.13 16.77
C LYS A 306 -1.54 -20.69 17.09
N GLU A 307 -0.94 -21.45 16.17
CA GLU A 307 0.39 -22.03 16.35
C GLU A 307 1.45 -20.94 16.53
N ARG A 308 1.37 -19.89 15.71
CA ARG A 308 2.29 -18.75 15.77
C ARG A 308 2.12 -17.92 17.05
N MET A 309 0.90 -17.71 17.52
CA MET A 309 0.62 -17.10 18.83
C MET A 309 1.19 -17.95 19.97
N ALA A 310 1.06 -19.28 19.91
CA ALA A 310 1.62 -20.17 20.91
C ALA A 310 3.15 -20.08 20.98
N ALA A 311 3.81 -20.04 19.82
CA ALA A 311 5.26 -19.83 19.73
C ALA A 311 5.69 -18.47 20.31
N CYS A 312 4.96 -17.40 20.00
CA CYS A 312 5.20 -16.06 20.56
C CYS A 312 5.09 -16.07 22.09
N LEU A 313 4.03 -16.65 22.65
CA LEU A 313 3.82 -16.71 24.09
C LEU A 313 4.88 -17.57 24.79
N ALA A 314 5.28 -18.69 24.20
CA ALA A 314 6.35 -19.52 24.74
C ALA A 314 7.70 -18.77 24.77
N TYR A 315 7.98 -17.96 23.74
CA TYR A 315 9.16 -17.10 23.71
C TYR A 315 9.08 -15.99 24.78
N GLU A 316 7.95 -15.30 24.88
CA GLU A 316 7.71 -14.28 25.89
C GLU A 316 7.85 -14.83 27.32
N GLU A 317 7.34 -16.02 27.58
CA GLU A 317 7.37 -16.67 28.89
C GLU A 317 8.78 -17.16 29.26
N ARG A 318 9.50 -17.78 28.33
CA ARG A 318 10.78 -18.47 28.62
C ARG A 318 12.01 -17.60 28.42
N VAL A 319 11.96 -16.66 27.48
CA VAL A 319 13.10 -15.82 27.07
C VAL A 319 12.93 -14.40 27.60
N VAL A 320 11.83 -13.73 27.25
CA VAL A 320 11.62 -12.30 27.65
C VAL A 320 11.32 -12.17 29.15
N ARG A 321 10.55 -13.12 29.72
CA ARG A 321 10.26 -13.24 31.16
C ARG A 321 9.66 -11.98 31.79
N GLN A 322 8.85 -11.24 31.05
CA GLN A 322 8.17 -10.02 31.53
C GLN A 322 6.73 -10.27 32.01
N GLY A 323 6.45 -11.48 32.50
CA GLY A 323 5.17 -11.84 33.13
C GLY A 323 4.08 -12.32 32.18
N VAL A 324 4.32 -12.32 30.87
CA VAL A 324 3.45 -12.96 29.87
C VAL A 324 3.57 -14.48 29.97
N ARG A 325 2.44 -15.16 30.04
CA ARG A 325 2.33 -16.62 30.10
C ARG A 325 1.54 -17.25 28.94
N SER A 326 1.78 -18.54 28.68
CA SER A 326 1.15 -19.33 27.62
C SER A 326 -0.37 -19.50 27.77
N GLU A 327 -0.94 -19.38 28.98
CA GLU A 327 -2.38 -19.47 29.23
C GLU A 327 -3.20 -18.41 28.49
N ALA A 328 -2.56 -17.31 28.05
CA ALA A 328 -3.21 -16.29 27.22
C ALA A 328 -3.56 -16.74 25.80
N LEU A 329 -3.05 -17.89 25.34
CA LEU A 329 -3.24 -18.36 23.96
C LEU A 329 -4.71 -18.40 23.56
N ARG A 330 -5.58 -19.00 24.39
CA ARG A 330 -7.00 -19.14 24.07
C ARG A 330 -7.69 -17.79 23.94
N ALA A 331 -7.39 -16.86 24.84
CA ALA A 331 -7.99 -15.53 24.86
C ALA A 331 -7.52 -14.68 23.67
N LEU A 332 -6.22 -14.69 23.35
CA LEU A 332 -5.67 -13.96 22.20
C LEU A 332 -6.16 -14.53 20.86
N HIS A 333 -6.17 -15.86 20.73
CA HIS A 333 -6.68 -16.51 19.52
C HIS A 333 -8.17 -16.25 19.33
N TYR A 334 -8.95 -16.16 20.41
CA TYR A 334 -10.35 -15.75 20.35
C TYR A 334 -10.51 -14.30 19.87
N LEU A 335 -9.73 -13.35 20.39
CA LEU A 335 -9.77 -11.96 19.89
C LEU A 335 -9.46 -11.88 18.39
N PHE A 336 -8.50 -12.67 17.91
CA PHE A 336 -8.19 -12.78 16.48
C PHE A 336 -9.36 -13.37 15.68
N ALA A 337 -9.88 -14.52 16.11
CA ALA A 337 -10.91 -15.27 15.39
C ALA A 337 -12.26 -14.55 15.38
N ALA A 338 -12.66 -13.98 16.51
CA ALA A 338 -13.89 -13.22 16.67
C ALA A 338 -13.80 -11.81 16.09
N GLN A 339 -12.58 -11.33 15.79
CA GLN A 339 -12.34 -9.99 15.24
C GLN A 339 -12.97 -8.87 16.07
N ALA A 340 -12.95 -9.05 17.39
CA ALA A 340 -13.72 -8.23 18.31
C ALA A 340 -12.86 -7.70 19.45
N GLU A 341 -13.37 -6.68 20.11
CA GLU A 341 -12.91 -6.27 21.43
C GLU A 341 -13.69 -7.03 22.51
N MET A 342 -13.07 -7.20 23.66
CA MET A 342 -13.63 -7.95 24.78
C MET A 342 -13.44 -7.20 26.09
N ASP A 343 -14.39 -7.36 27.01
CA ASP A 343 -14.26 -6.78 28.34
C ASP A 343 -13.15 -7.48 29.11
N ARG A 344 -12.45 -6.74 29.98
CA ARG A 344 -11.32 -7.30 30.74
C ARG A 344 -11.73 -8.44 31.65
N ALA A 345 -12.96 -8.42 32.17
CA ALA A 345 -13.50 -9.49 33.00
C ALA A 345 -13.60 -10.80 32.20
N ASP A 346 -14.18 -10.74 31.00
CA ASP A 346 -14.30 -11.88 30.10
C ASP A 346 -12.93 -12.38 29.63
N PHE A 347 -12.03 -11.46 29.27
CA PHE A 347 -10.65 -11.81 28.92
C PHE A 347 -9.97 -12.56 30.06
N LYS A 348 -10.08 -12.05 31.30
CA LYS A 348 -9.51 -12.69 32.50
C LYS A 348 -10.11 -14.06 32.77
N ALA A 349 -11.42 -14.23 32.60
CA ALA A 349 -12.09 -15.51 32.77
C ALA A 349 -11.56 -16.56 31.77
N MET A 350 -11.27 -16.17 30.52
CA MET A 350 -10.73 -17.06 29.50
C MET A 350 -9.30 -17.55 29.79
N LEU A 351 -8.54 -16.84 30.63
CA LEU A 351 -7.17 -17.24 31.01
C LEU A 351 -7.16 -18.50 31.89
N GLY A 352 -8.24 -18.80 32.60
CA GLY A 352 -8.28 -19.90 33.58
C GLY A 352 -7.34 -19.69 34.77
N LEU A 353 -6.92 -18.45 35.03
CA LEU A 353 -6.03 -18.07 36.13
C LEU A 353 -6.83 -17.48 37.31
N GLY A 354 -6.29 -17.58 38.53
CA GLY A 354 -6.84 -16.84 39.68
C GLY A 354 -6.76 -15.32 39.48
N ASP A 355 -7.69 -14.55 40.05
CA ASP A 355 -7.90 -13.12 39.70
C ASP A 355 -6.64 -12.24 39.80
N ARG A 356 -5.79 -12.45 40.83
CA ARG A 356 -4.51 -11.74 40.97
C ARG A 356 -3.57 -12.01 39.80
N LEU A 357 -3.45 -13.28 39.37
CA LEU A 357 -2.61 -13.68 38.24
C LEU A 357 -3.21 -13.24 36.91
N ALA A 358 -4.53 -13.35 36.76
CA ALA A 358 -5.24 -12.90 35.56
C ALA A 358 -5.06 -11.39 35.35
N THR A 359 -5.16 -10.59 36.41
CA THR A 359 -4.91 -9.14 36.37
C THR A 359 -3.45 -8.83 36.02
N ALA A 360 -2.50 -9.55 36.62
CA ALA A 360 -1.08 -9.39 36.28
C ALA A 360 -0.78 -9.75 34.81
N GLN A 361 -1.40 -10.82 34.28
CA GLN A 361 -1.26 -11.25 32.90
C GLN A 361 -1.78 -10.19 31.92
N VAL A 362 -2.97 -9.61 32.18
CA VAL A 362 -3.51 -8.52 31.34
C VAL A 362 -2.56 -7.31 31.33
N SER A 363 -2.05 -6.91 32.49
CA SER A 363 -1.08 -5.81 32.60
C SER A 363 0.21 -6.11 31.83
N ALA A 364 0.72 -7.34 31.90
CA ALA A 364 1.91 -7.76 31.15
C ALA A 364 1.66 -7.75 29.64
N LEU A 365 0.53 -8.28 29.17
CA LEU A 365 0.16 -8.28 27.75
C LEU A 365 -0.01 -6.86 27.19
N LEU A 366 -0.65 -5.96 27.94
CA LEU A 366 -0.77 -4.54 27.57
C LEU A 366 0.60 -3.85 27.53
N LYS A 367 1.45 -4.08 28.54
CA LYS A 367 2.81 -3.52 28.58
C LYS A 367 3.67 -4.01 27.42
N ARG A 368 3.50 -5.26 27.00
CA ARG A 368 4.16 -5.85 25.83
C ARG A 368 3.46 -5.49 24.51
N GLY A 369 2.32 -4.78 24.53
CA GLY A 369 1.59 -4.42 23.32
C GLY A 369 0.92 -5.60 22.61
N LEU A 370 0.88 -6.81 23.20
CA LEU A 370 0.15 -7.97 22.67
C LEU A 370 -1.37 -7.80 22.86
N LEU A 371 -1.76 -6.91 23.78
CA LEU A 371 -3.10 -6.34 23.87
C LEU A 371 -3.04 -4.82 23.70
N GLU A 372 -4.11 -4.25 23.18
CA GLU A 372 -4.36 -2.80 23.12
C GLU A 372 -5.68 -2.44 23.81
N THR A 373 -5.80 -1.18 24.22
CA THR A 373 -6.97 -0.61 24.91
C THR A 373 -6.98 0.91 24.67
N ASP A 374 -8.14 1.51 24.43
CA ASP A 374 -8.22 2.98 24.22
C ASP A 374 -8.22 3.77 25.52
N SER A 375 -8.51 3.12 26.65
CA SER A 375 -8.50 3.76 27.95
C SER A 375 -8.00 2.81 29.06
N PRO A 376 -7.61 3.31 30.24
CA PRO A 376 -7.13 2.48 31.34
C PRO A 376 -8.12 1.39 31.79
N TYR A 377 -9.42 1.63 31.60
CA TYR A 377 -10.51 0.72 31.97
C TYR A 377 -11.29 0.20 30.75
N GLY A 378 -10.78 0.45 29.54
CA GLY A 378 -11.43 0.09 28.29
C GLY A 378 -11.39 -1.40 27.99
N ARG A 379 -12.15 -1.77 26.95
CA ARG A 379 -12.14 -3.09 26.35
C ARG A 379 -10.76 -3.38 25.76
N VAL A 380 -10.40 -4.65 25.73
CA VAL A 380 -9.12 -5.11 25.18
C VAL A 380 -9.31 -5.73 23.81
N ARG A 381 -8.33 -5.50 22.94
CA ARG A 381 -8.25 -6.08 21.60
C ARG A 381 -6.85 -6.61 21.34
N LEU A 382 -6.73 -7.43 20.30
CA LEU A 382 -5.43 -7.95 19.88
C LEU A 382 -4.51 -6.80 19.46
N GLY A 383 -3.34 -6.73 20.08
CA GLY A 383 -2.27 -5.84 19.66
C GLY A 383 -1.30 -6.54 18.71
N VAL A 384 -0.67 -5.76 17.83
CA VAL A 384 0.30 -6.26 16.83
C VAL A 384 1.60 -5.45 16.94
N PRO A 385 2.43 -5.70 17.98
CA PRO A 385 3.65 -4.95 18.18
C PRO A 385 4.77 -5.47 17.27
N LEU A 386 5.73 -4.61 16.88
CA LEU A 386 6.80 -4.96 15.94
C LEU A 386 7.60 -6.22 16.33
N HIS A 387 7.93 -6.38 17.62
CA HIS A 387 8.71 -7.54 18.07
C HIS A 387 7.96 -8.88 17.91
N ALA A 388 6.62 -8.85 17.84
CA ALA A 388 5.81 -10.05 17.66
C ALA A 388 5.67 -10.44 16.17
N LEU A 389 6.08 -9.60 15.21
CA LEU A 389 5.90 -9.86 13.77
C LEU A 389 6.54 -11.16 13.31
N ARG A 390 7.77 -11.42 13.76
CA ARG A 390 8.50 -12.66 13.46
C ARG A 390 7.71 -13.93 13.81
N PHE A 391 6.77 -13.81 14.75
CA PHE A 391 5.86 -14.87 15.13
C PHE A 391 4.51 -14.72 14.42
N TYR A 392 3.78 -13.63 14.65
CA TYR A 392 2.40 -13.48 14.16
C TYR A 392 2.33 -13.45 12.63
N PHE A 393 3.28 -12.80 11.96
CA PHE A 393 3.26 -12.53 10.53
C PHE A 393 4.66 -12.71 9.90
N PRO A 394 5.23 -13.91 9.95
CA PRO A 394 6.61 -14.15 9.53
C PRO A 394 6.80 -13.77 8.05
N ARG A 395 7.91 -13.09 7.75
CA ARG A 395 8.27 -12.62 6.40
C ARG A 395 7.35 -11.54 5.83
N LEU A 396 6.39 -11.03 6.60
CA LEU A 396 5.54 -9.91 6.18
C LEU A 396 6.40 -8.67 5.97
N TRP A 397 7.20 -8.32 6.98
CA TRP A 397 8.10 -7.18 6.96
C TRP A 397 9.48 -7.54 7.53
N PRO A 398 10.32 -8.28 6.78
CA PRO A 398 11.63 -8.76 7.25
C PRO A 398 12.54 -7.65 7.79
N GLU A 399 12.48 -6.47 7.19
CA GLU A 399 13.26 -5.31 7.62
C GLU A 399 12.90 -4.86 9.04
N ALA A 400 11.63 -4.98 9.43
CA ALA A 400 11.20 -4.68 10.80
C ALA A 400 11.62 -5.79 11.78
N GLU A 401 11.72 -7.04 11.31
CA GLU A 401 12.19 -8.16 12.13
C GLU A 401 13.69 -7.99 12.46
N ALA A 402 14.50 -7.54 11.50
CA ALA A 402 15.93 -7.32 11.67
C ALA A 402 16.26 -6.22 12.70
N ASP A 403 15.49 -5.13 12.71
CA ASP A 403 15.70 -4.01 13.64
C ASP A 403 15.19 -4.29 15.07
N SER A 404 14.45 -5.39 15.26
CA SER A 404 13.83 -5.78 16.54
C SER A 404 14.67 -6.79 17.35
N LEU A 405 15.86 -7.12 16.87
CA LEU A 405 16.87 -7.95 17.55
C LEU A 405 17.85 -7.05 18.32
#